data_AF-A0A953JJA1-F1
#
_entry.id   AF-A0A953JJA1-F1
#
_cell.length_a   1.000
_cell.length_b   1.000
_cell.length_c   1.000
_cell.angle_alpha   90.00
_cell.angle_beta   90.00
_cell.angle_gamma   90.00
#
_symmetry.space_group_name_H-M   'P 1'
#
loop_
_entity.id
_entity.type
_entity.pdbx_description
1 polymer ?
#
loop_
_entity_poly.entity_id
_entity_poly.type
_entity_poly.pdbx_seq_one_letter_code
_entity_poly.pdbx_strand_id
1 'polypeptide(L)' 'MNPLDPPATWPGADGSPISCREKIKVLTENHREVAQVLRDAFEDAVLMGVEEQAMRRILTDLVAALPSPKRG' A
#
# COMPACT_ATOMS: atom_id res chain seq x y z
N MET A 1 -14.70 3.81 -7.81
CA MET A 1 -13.91 3.47 -6.62
C MET A 1 -12.59 4.21 -6.72
N ASN A 2 -12.14 4.85 -5.64
CA ASN A 2 -10.82 5.49 -5.63
C ASN A 2 -9.77 4.38 -5.43
N PRO A 3 -8.74 4.27 -6.28
CA PRO A 3 -7.69 3.26 -6.11
C PRO A 3 -6.89 3.40 -4.80
N LEU A 4 -7.04 4.51 -4.08
CA LEU A 4 -6.46 4.72 -2.75
C LEU A 4 -7.38 4.26 -1.60
N ASP A 5 -8.60 3.81 -1.89
CA ASP A 5 -9.48 3.23 -0.88
C ASP A 5 -9.02 1.79 -0.52
N PRO A 6 -9.16 1.37 0.75
CA PRO A 6 -8.90 -0.01 1.14
C PRO A 6 -9.76 -1.02 0.35
N PRO A 7 -9.22 -2.20 0.02
CA PRO A 7 -9.96 -3.22 -0.70
C PRO A 7 -11.15 -3.73 0.11
N ALA A 8 -12.26 -4.02 -0.58
CA ALA A 8 -13.47 -4.58 0.03
C ALA A 8 -13.27 -6.03 0.54
N THR A 9 -12.32 -6.75 -0.07
CA THR A 9 -11.97 -8.13 0.30
C THR A 9 -10.45 -8.27 0.38
N TRP A 10 -9.97 -8.86 1.47
CA TRP A 10 -8.55 -9.11 1.70
C TRP A 10 -8.25 -10.59 1.45
N PRO A 11 -7.46 -10.96 0.43
CA PRO A 11 -7.15 -12.36 0.15
C PRO A 11 -6.22 -12.95 1.21
N GLY A 12 -6.58 -14.12 1.73
CA GLY A 12 -5.74 -14.96 2.57
C GLY A 12 -4.74 -15.77 1.75
N ALA A 13 -3.79 -16.42 2.44
CA ALA A 13 -2.73 -17.19 1.81
C ALA A 13 -3.24 -18.43 1.04
N ASP A 14 -4.43 -18.93 1.39
CA ASP A 14 -5.13 -20.03 0.73
C ASP A 14 -6.09 -19.54 -0.38
N GLY A 15 -6.12 -18.24 -0.65
CA GLY A 15 -7.04 -17.61 -1.59
C GLY A 15 -8.42 -17.32 -1.03
N SER A 16 -8.75 -17.76 0.19
CA SER A 16 -10.01 -17.42 0.85
C SER A 16 -9.96 -16.01 1.44
N PRO A 17 -11.08 -15.26 1.52
CA PRO A 17 -11.08 -13.94 2.13
C PRO A 17 -10.81 -14.01 3.64
N ILE A 18 -9.99 -13.10 4.16
CA ILE A 18 -9.88 -12.88 5.60
C ILE A 18 -11.24 -12.40 6.12
N SER A 19 -11.85 -13.16 7.04
CA SER A 19 -13.21 -12.90 7.56
C SER A 19 -13.24 -12.34 8.99
N CYS A 20 -12.16 -12.46 9.74
CA CYS A 20 -12.07 -11.95 11.11
C CYS A 20 -12.12 -10.41 11.11
N ARG A 21 -13.14 -9.86 11.77
CA ARG A 21 -13.43 -8.42 11.77
C ARG A 21 -12.28 -7.59 12.32
N GLU A 22 -11.64 -8.06 13.39
CA GLU A 22 -10.49 -7.37 14.01
C GLU A 22 -9.31 -7.31 13.04
N LYS A 23 -9.02 -8.41 12.33
CA LYS A 23 -7.95 -8.43 11.31
C LYS A 23 -8.25 -7.48 10.16
N ILE A 24 -9.49 -7.48 9.66
CA ILE A 24 -9.91 -6.57 8.58
C ILE A 24 -9.77 -5.12 9.02
N LYS A 25 -10.15 -4.78 10.26
CA LYS A 25 -9.99 -3.43 10.81
C LYS A 25 -8.52 -2.99 10.75
N VAL A 26 -7.61 -3.80 11.30
CA VAL A 26 -6.17 -3.50 11.30
C VAL A 26 -5.62 -3.37 9.88
N LEU A 27 -5.99 -4.28 8.96
CA LEU A 27 -5.56 -4.18 7.55
C LEU A 27 -6.05 -2.89 6.88
N THR A 28 -7.28 -2.48 7.18
CA THR A 28 -7.88 -1.24 6.66
C THR A 28 -7.19 0.01 7.21
N GLU A 29 -6.84 0.01 8.50
CA GLU A 29 -6.08 1.10 9.14
C GLU A 29 -4.67 1.19 8.55
N ASN A 30 -3.94 0.08 8.49
CA ASN A 30 -2.61 0.01 7.88
C ASN A 30 -2.61 0.47 6.41
N HIS A 31 -3.62 0.07 5.63
CA HIS A 31 -3.75 0.52 4.24
C HIS A 31 -3.86 2.03 4.12
N ARG A 32 -4.70 2.64 4.95
CA ARG A 32 -4.91 4.10 4.94
C ARG A 32 -3.65 4.84 5.33
N GLU A 33 -2.92 4.35 6.34
CA GLU A 33 -1.65 4.92 6.76
C GLU A 33 -0.60 4.85 5.65
N VAL A 34 -0.43 3.70 5.00
CA VAL A 34 0.53 3.57 3.89
C VAL A 34 0.11 4.43 2.69
N ALA A 35 -1.17 4.45 2.33
CA ALA A 35 -1.68 5.29 1.25
C ALA A 35 -1.45 6.79 1.52
N GLN A 36 -1.56 7.20 2.78
CA GLN A 36 -1.23 8.56 3.22
C GLN A 36 0.26 8.85 3.02
N VAL A 37 1.15 8.02 3.56
CA VAL A 37 2.60 8.20 3.47
C VAL A 37 3.08 8.23 2.02
N LEU A 38 2.58 7.31 1.17
CA LEU A 38 2.96 7.27 -0.24
C LEU A 38 2.48 8.50 -1.01
N ARG A 39 1.31 9.06 -0.65
CA ARG A 39 0.80 10.28 -1.25
C ARG A 39 1.66 11.48 -0.88
N ASP A 40 1.96 11.64 0.40
CA ASP A 40 2.77 12.76 0.88
C ASP A 40 4.18 12.71 0.23
N ALA A 41 4.80 11.52 0.19
CA ALA A 41 6.08 11.32 -0.47
C ALA A 41 6.04 11.61 -1.99
N PHE A 42 4.94 11.25 -2.66
CA PHE A 42 4.74 11.55 -4.07
C PHE A 42 4.59 13.06 -4.30
N GLU A 43 3.75 13.73 -3.51
CA GLU A 43 3.51 15.18 -3.60
C GLU A 43 4.80 15.97 -3.35
N ASP A 44 5.56 15.64 -2.30
CA ASP A 44 6.84 16.28 -1.99
C ASP A 44 7.86 16.11 -3.12
N ALA A 45 7.99 14.91 -3.68
CA ALA A 45 8.92 14.65 -4.77
C ALA A 45 8.57 15.45 -6.02
N VAL A 46 7.29 15.52 -6.38
CA VAL A 46 6.82 16.31 -7.53
C VAL A 46 7.04 17.81 -7.29
N LEU A 47 6.77 18.31 -6.08
CA LEU A 47 7.06 19.69 -5.70
C LEU A 47 8.56 20.03 -5.79
N MET A 48 9.44 19.07 -5.52
CA MET A 48 10.88 19.20 -5.68
C MET A 48 11.38 19.04 -7.14
N GLY A 49 10.48 18.83 -8.10
CA GLY A 49 10.80 18.75 -9.53
C GLY A 49 11.11 17.35 -10.05
N VAL A 50 10.78 16.29 -9.29
CA VAL A 50 10.84 14.91 -9.80
C VAL A 50 9.71 14.68 -10.79
N GLU A 51 10.02 14.01 -11.91
CA GLU A 51 9.03 13.63 -12.91
C GLU A 51 7.99 12.65 -12.31
N GLU A 52 6.70 12.92 -12.54
CA GLU A 52 5.61 12.18 -11.90
C GLU A 52 5.65 10.67 -12.18
N GLN A 53 5.84 10.26 -13.44
CA GLN A 53 5.88 8.85 -13.80
C GLN A 53 7.12 8.17 -13.21
N ALA A 54 8.25 8.87 -13.13
CA ALA A 54 9.46 8.38 -12.49
C ALA A 54 9.22 8.12 -11.00
N MET A 55 8.57 9.05 -10.30
CA MET A 55 8.25 8.86 -8.89
C MET A 55 7.28 7.69 -8.67
N ARG A 56 6.28 7.52 -9.55
CA ARG A 56 5.37 6.35 -9.51
C ARG A 56 6.12 5.03 -9.66
N ARG A 57 7.09 4.96 -10.59
CA ARG A 57 7.95 3.78 -10.77
C ARG A 57 8.78 3.51 -9.52
N ILE A 58 9.44 4.53 -8.98
CA ILE A 58 10.26 4.42 -7.75
C ILE A 58 9.44 3.88 -6.57
N LEU A 59 8.24 4.41 -6.33
CA LEU A 59 7.36 3.92 -5.25
C LEU A 59 6.89 2.48 -5.49
N THR A 60 6.60 2.13 -6.75
CA THR A 60 6.20 0.76 -7.11
C THR A 60 7.34 -0.22 -6.86
N ASP A 61 8.56 0.12 -7.29
CA ASP A 61 9.75 -0.70 -7.11
C ASP A 61 10.09 -0.86 -5.61
N LEU A 62 9.93 0.20 -4.82
CA LEU A 62 10.11 0.15 -3.37
C LEU A 62 9.16 -0.86 -2.71
N VAL A 63 7.88 -0.84 -3.07
CA VAL A 63 6.88 -1.79 -2.54
C VAL A 63 7.18 -3.22 -3.02
N ALA A 64 7.57 -3.39 -4.29
CA ALA A 64 7.91 -4.70 -4.84
C ALA A 64 9.16 -5.33 -4.19
N ALA A 65 10.07 -4.51 -3.67
CA ALA A 65 11.30 -4.95 -2.99
C ALA A 65 11.11 -5.30 -1.50
N LEU A 66 9.90 -5.15 -0.94
CA LEU A 66 9.66 -5.45 0.48
C LEU A 66 10.00 -6.92 0.80
N PRO A 67 10.84 -7.19 1.81
CA PRO A 67 11.24 -8.55 2.13
C PRO A 67 10.05 -9.34 2.67
N SER A 68 10.00 -10.64 2.35
CA SER A 68 9.00 -11.52 2.94
C SER A 68 9.19 -11.59 4.46
N PRO A 69 8.12 -11.41 5.26
CA PRO A 69 8.19 -11.60 6.70
C PRO A 69 8.39 -13.08 7.10
N LYS A 70 8.31 -14.03 6.15
CA LYS A 70 8.58 -15.46 6.37
C LYS A 70 10.07 -15.79 6.55
N ARG A 71 10.89 -14.83 6.95
CA ARG A 71 12.28 -15.04 7.36
C ARG A 71 12.33 -15.03 8.89
N GLY A 72 12.18 -16.24 9.41
CA GLY A 72 12.08 -16.68 10.80
C GLY A 72 11.48 -18.07 10.80
#